data_AF-A0A7H8Z476-F1
#
_entry.id   AF-A0A7H8Z476-F1
#
_cell.length_a   1.000
_cell.length_b   1.000
_cell.length_c   1.000
_cell.angle_alpha   90.00
_cell.angle_beta   90.00
_cell.angle_gamma   90.00
#
_symmetry.space_group_name_H-M   'P 1'
#
loop_
_entity.id
_entity.type
_entity.pdbx_description
1 polymer ?
#
loop_
_entity_poly.entity_id
_entity_poly.type
_entity_poly.pdbx_seq_one_letter_code
_entity_poly.pdbx_strand_id
1 'polypeptide(L)'
;MTQPPNPGQPFYQQQPSAPSAPAPGQPYPPQQQFQGAPGAPAAPGAPGAPGQPFPQAPAGDSFMGNLFDTAKPFAEKFGKVFFYIVAGGLIALWLYNAYNAGSLAGDIDYESGKRSFAFGTFVLYLVFNSLWTFAQIGLVRLFIELVINSGKKN
;
A
#
# COMPACT_ATOMS: atom_id res chain seq x y z
N MET A 1 -48.20 -4.72 40.91
CA MET A 1 -47.18 -4.07 41.76
C MET A 1 -45.88 -4.81 41.51
N THR A 2 -44.94 -4.25 40.76
CA THR A 2 -43.64 -4.89 40.51
C THR A 2 -42.58 -4.23 41.40
N GLN A 3 -41.84 -5.09 42.09
CA GLN A 3 -40.81 -4.74 43.07
C GLN A 3 -39.67 -3.95 42.39
N PRO A 4 -39.10 -2.91 43.03
CA PRO A 4 -38.02 -2.15 42.44
C PRO A 4 -36.74 -3.00 42.32
N PRO A 5 -35.94 -2.84 41.23
CA PRO A 5 -34.73 -3.62 41.02
C PRO A 5 -33.67 -3.34 42.09
N ASN A 6 -32.95 -4.38 42.53
CA ASN A 6 -31.91 -4.25 43.54
C ASN A 6 -30.64 -3.59 42.93
N PRO A 7 -30.08 -2.51 43.51
CA PRO A 7 -28.97 -1.78 42.90
C PRO A 7 -27.70 -2.64 42.81
N GLY A 8 -27.14 -2.77 41.60
CA GLY A 8 -25.85 -3.43 41.35
C GLY A 8 -25.90 -4.69 40.48
N GLN A 9 -27.09 -5.17 40.11
CA GLN A 9 -27.22 -6.25 39.12
C GLN A 9 -27.32 -5.65 37.71
N PRO A 10 -26.55 -6.14 36.72
CA PRO A 10 -26.71 -5.71 35.34
C PRO A 10 -28.14 -6.03 34.86
N PHE A 11 -28.78 -5.06 34.24
CA PHE A 11 -30.14 -5.21 33.73
C PHE A 11 -30.12 -6.15 32.53
N TYR A 12 -30.35 -7.45 32.76
CA TYR A 12 -30.64 -8.36 31.67
C TYR A 12 -32.01 -7.97 31.11
N GLN A 13 -32.04 -7.34 29.93
CA GLN A 13 -33.28 -7.20 29.17
C GLN A 13 -33.91 -8.58 29.10
N GLN A 14 -35.15 -8.71 29.56
CA GLN A 14 -35.89 -9.97 29.46
C GLN A 14 -35.93 -10.34 27.99
N GLN A 15 -35.10 -11.31 27.63
CA GLN A 15 -35.06 -11.83 26.29
C GLN A 15 -36.42 -12.50 26.06
N PRO A 16 -37.18 -12.10 25.03
CA PRO A 16 -38.46 -12.75 24.75
C PRO A 16 -38.21 -14.25 24.57
N SER A 17 -38.93 -15.07 25.33
CA SER A 17 -38.87 -16.52 25.18
C SER A 17 -39.03 -16.87 23.71
N ALA A 18 -38.10 -17.65 23.17
CA ALA A 18 -38.13 -18.06 21.77
C ALA A 18 -39.47 -18.74 21.47
N PRO A 19 -40.18 -18.36 20.38
CA PRO A 19 -41.42 -19.03 20.00
C PRO A 19 -41.14 -20.51 19.76
N SER A 20 -41.90 -21.38 20.43
CA SER A 20 -41.83 -22.82 20.20
C SER A 20 -42.01 -23.14 18.71
N ALA A 21 -41.18 -24.04 18.19
CA ALA A 21 -41.24 -24.47 16.80
C ALA A 21 -42.63 -25.03 16.45
N PRO A 22 -43.22 -24.70 15.28
CA PRO A 22 -44.43 -25.32 14.79
C PRO A 22 -44.22 -26.82 14.53
N ALA A 23 -45.25 -27.62 14.81
CA ALA A 23 -45.24 -29.05 14.51
C ALA A 23 -45.12 -29.33 12.99
N PRO A 24 -44.55 -30.48 12.58
CA PRO A 24 -44.27 -30.79 11.19
C PRO A 24 -45.52 -30.71 10.31
N GLY A 25 -45.46 -29.91 9.24
CA GLY A 25 -46.52 -29.78 8.23
C GLY A 25 -47.33 -28.47 8.27
N GLN A 26 -47.09 -27.57 9.23
CA GLN A 26 -47.69 -26.24 9.25
C GLN A 26 -46.78 -25.19 8.56
N PRO A 27 -47.33 -24.31 7.70
CA PRO A 27 -46.59 -23.17 7.19
C PRO A 27 -46.13 -22.28 8.36
N TYR A 28 -44.85 -21.89 8.36
CA TYR A 28 -44.37 -20.90 9.32
C TYR A 28 -45.11 -19.57 9.09
N PRO A 29 -45.60 -18.91 10.16
CA PRO A 29 -46.16 -17.57 10.01
C PRO A 29 -45.06 -16.63 9.48
N PRO A 30 -45.39 -15.67 8.60
CA PRO A 30 -44.40 -14.73 8.09
C PRO A 30 -43.77 -14.02 9.28
N GLN A 31 -42.46 -14.26 9.49
CA GLN A 31 -41.70 -13.53 10.50
C GLN A 31 -41.74 -12.07 10.09
N GLN A 32 -42.37 -11.23 10.93
CA GLN A 32 -42.31 -9.80 10.78
C GLN A 32 -40.83 -9.42 10.72
N GLN A 33 -40.40 -8.98 9.54
CA GLN A 33 -39.05 -8.52 9.30
C GLN A 33 -38.89 -7.24 10.11
N PHE A 34 -38.42 -7.38 11.35
CA PHE A 34 -38.05 -6.25 12.19
C PHE A 34 -37.01 -5.46 11.39
N GLN A 35 -37.38 -4.26 10.95
CA GLN A 35 -36.45 -3.29 10.41
C GLN A 35 -35.44 -2.98 11.52
N GLY A 36 -34.27 -3.61 11.42
CA GLY A 36 -33.16 -3.35 12.33
C GLY A 36 -32.79 -1.87 12.25
N ALA A 37 -32.75 -1.22 13.41
CA ALA A 37 -32.36 0.17 13.54
C ALA A 37 -30.96 0.43 12.94
N PRO A 38 -30.72 1.60 12.33
CA PRO A 38 -29.40 1.93 11.78
C PRO A 38 -28.38 2.01 12.92
N GLY A 39 -27.36 1.14 12.91
CA GLY A 39 -26.16 1.32 13.73
C GLY A 39 -25.71 0.16 14.63
N ALA A 40 -26.34 -1.01 14.61
CA ALA A 40 -25.83 -2.15 15.39
C ALA A 40 -24.66 -2.88 14.65
N PRO A 41 -23.48 -3.07 15.28
CA PRO A 41 -22.40 -3.84 14.67
C PRO A 41 -22.85 -5.29 14.46
N ALA A 42 -22.76 -5.78 13.23
CA ALA A 42 -22.98 -7.19 12.94
C ALA A 42 -21.91 -8.01 13.67
N ALA A 43 -22.36 -8.91 14.56
CA ALA A 43 -21.48 -9.84 15.25
C ALA A 43 -20.71 -10.72 14.24
N PRO A 44 -19.39 -10.86 14.36
CA PRO A 44 -18.61 -11.73 13.48
C PRO A 44 -19.03 -13.19 13.66
N GLY A 45 -19.56 -13.82 12.60
CA GLY A 45 -19.68 -15.29 12.53
C GLY A 45 -21.09 -15.87 12.34
N ALA A 46 -22.12 -15.08 12.06
CA ALA A 46 -23.42 -15.66 11.68
C ALA A 46 -23.37 -16.25 10.26
N PRO A 47 -23.69 -17.55 10.04
CA PRO A 47 -23.76 -18.14 8.70
C PRO A 47 -24.89 -17.47 7.91
N GLY A 48 -24.53 -16.75 6.84
CA GLY A 48 -25.49 -16.14 5.94
C GLY A 48 -26.39 -17.19 5.28
N ALA A 49 -27.68 -16.88 5.18
CA ALA A 49 -28.67 -17.75 4.53
C ALA A 49 -28.26 -18.09 3.08
N PRO A 50 -28.53 -19.31 2.58
CA PRO A 50 -28.12 -19.72 1.24
C PRO A 50 -28.86 -18.87 0.20
N GLY A 51 -28.12 -18.10 -0.59
CA GLY A 51 -28.65 -17.34 -1.73
C GLY A 51 -28.61 -15.82 -1.60
N GLN A 52 -28.13 -15.25 -0.49
CA GLN A 52 -27.76 -13.83 -0.50
C GLN A 52 -26.35 -13.66 -1.05
N PRO A 53 -26.12 -12.78 -2.04
CA PRO A 53 -24.77 -12.34 -2.34
C PRO A 53 -24.22 -11.80 -1.03
N PHE A 54 -23.17 -12.42 -0.51
CA PHE A 54 -22.45 -11.87 0.63
C PHE A 54 -22.21 -10.38 0.33
N PRO A 55 -22.54 -9.45 1.24
CA PRO A 55 -22.10 -8.08 1.11
C PRO A 55 -20.59 -8.17 0.89
N GLN A 56 -20.13 -7.69 -0.26
CA GLN A 56 -18.72 -7.68 -0.55
C GLN A 56 -18.07 -6.97 0.63
N ALA A 57 -17.24 -7.71 1.38
CA ALA A 57 -16.54 -7.16 2.53
C ALA A 57 -15.98 -5.80 2.10
N PRO A 58 -16.11 -4.73 2.91
CA PRO A 58 -15.52 -3.45 2.58
C PRO A 58 -14.12 -3.75 2.09
N ALA A 59 -13.81 -3.44 0.83
CA ALA A 59 -12.51 -3.73 0.27
C ALA A 59 -11.53 -3.03 1.21
N GLY A 60 -10.87 -3.79 2.08
CA GLY A 60 -10.06 -3.22 3.14
C GLY A 60 -9.06 -2.31 2.47
N ASP A 61 -9.04 -1.04 2.85
CA ASP A 61 -8.17 -0.03 2.26
C ASP A 61 -6.74 -0.58 2.23
N SER A 62 -6.33 -1.04 1.06
CA SER A 62 -5.07 -1.76 0.94
C SER A 62 -3.96 -0.75 1.14
N PHE A 63 -2.98 -1.06 1.99
CA PHE A 63 -1.84 -0.18 2.26
C PHE A 63 -1.21 0.36 0.96
N MET A 64 -1.03 -0.52 -0.03
CA MET A 64 -0.53 -0.14 -1.36
C MET A 64 -1.52 0.72 -2.14
N GLY A 65 -2.83 0.47 -1.99
CA GLY A 65 -3.87 1.32 -2.57
C GLY A 65 -3.82 2.74 -2.04
N ASN A 66 -3.74 2.91 -0.71
CA ASN A 66 -3.65 4.23 -0.08
C ASN A 66 -2.33 4.97 -0.42
N LEU A 67 -1.22 4.24 -0.50
CA LEU A 67 0.07 4.78 -0.93
C LEU A 67 0.02 5.31 -2.36
N PHE A 68 -0.50 4.52 -3.29
CA PHE A 68 -0.60 4.94 -4.69
C PHE A 68 -1.65 6.03 -4.89
N ASP A 69 -2.75 6.00 -4.16
CA ASP A 69 -3.77 7.06 -4.24
C ASP A 69 -3.22 8.42 -3.79
N THR A 70 -2.34 8.42 -2.77
CA THR A 70 -1.62 9.62 -2.34
C THR A 70 -0.53 10.04 -3.34
N ALA A 71 0.19 9.07 -3.91
CA ALA A 71 1.31 9.35 -4.82
C ALA A 71 0.88 9.74 -6.24
N LYS A 72 -0.32 9.35 -6.66
CA LYS A 72 -0.82 9.52 -8.03
C LYS A 72 -1.00 10.99 -8.44
N PRO A 73 -1.66 11.87 -7.66
CA PRO A 73 -1.74 13.30 -8.00
C PRO A 73 -0.38 13.96 -8.14
N PHE A 74 0.60 13.54 -7.31
CA PHE A 74 1.97 14.01 -7.43
C PHE A 74 2.63 13.51 -8.72
N ALA A 75 2.55 12.21 -9.02
CA ALA A 75 3.16 11.62 -10.20
C ALA A 75 2.57 12.18 -11.50
N GLU A 76 1.26 12.42 -11.56
CA GLU A 76 0.60 13.03 -12.72
C GLU A 76 1.06 14.48 -12.95
N LYS A 77 1.19 15.27 -11.88
CA LYS A 77 1.55 16.69 -11.97
C LYS A 77 3.05 16.94 -12.13
N PHE A 78 3.86 16.18 -11.42
CA PHE A 78 5.30 16.42 -11.30
C PHE A 78 6.17 15.27 -11.82
N GLY A 79 5.62 14.10 -12.16
CA GLY A 79 6.39 12.91 -12.51
C GLY A 79 7.39 13.14 -13.63
N LYS A 80 7.04 13.93 -14.65
CA LYS A 80 7.96 14.29 -15.73
C LYS A 80 9.14 15.15 -15.25
N VAL A 81 8.87 16.19 -14.47
CA VAL A 81 9.92 17.09 -13.93
C VAL A 81 10.79 16.35 -12.93
N PHE A 82 10.16 15.62 -12.01
CA PHE A 82 10.83 14.78 -11.03
C PHE A 82 11.75 13.76 -11.71
N PHE A 83 11.27 13.09 -12.77
CA PHE A 83 12.08 12.15 -13.54
C PHE A 83 13.36 12.80 -14.08
N TYR A 84 13.27 14.00 -14.69
CA TYR A 84 14.47 14.66 -15.23
C TYR A 84 15.46 15.06 -14.15
N ILE A 85 14.98 15.54 -13.00
CA ILE A 85 15.84 15.90 -11.87
C ILE A 85 16.57 14.67 -11.35
N VAL A 86 15.83 13.58 -11.11
CA VAL A 86 16.41 12.32 -10.59
C VAL A 86 17.36 11.70 -11.62
N ALA A 87 16.98 11.63 -12.89
CA ALA A 87 17.83 11.10 -13.94
C ALA A 87 19.12 11.93 -14.10
N GLY A 88 19.01 13.26 -14.08
CA GLY A 88 20.17 14.15 -14.09
C GLY A 88 21.08 13.95 -12.88
N GLY A 89 20.49 13.80 -11.68
CA GLY A 89 21.22 13.50 -10.45
C GLY A 89 21.95 12.14 -10.50
N LEU A 90 21.30 11.11 -11.03
CA LEU A 90 21.91 9.78 -11.21
C LEU A 90 23.08 9.83 -12.20
N ILE A 91 22.93 10.56 -13.31
CA ILE A 91 24.03 10.76 -14.27
C ILE A 91 25.19 11.51 -13.61
N ALA A 92 24.92 12.61 -12.89
CA ALA A 92 25.95 13.36 -12.19
C ALA A 92 26.67 12.52 -11.13
N LEU A 93 25.93 11.73 -10.36
CA LEU A 93 26.48 10.81 -9.37
C LEU A 93 27.34 9.71 -10.01
N TRP A 94 26.90 9.15 -11.13
CA TRP A 94 27.66 8.16 -11.88
C TRP A 94 28.98 8.75 -12.41
N LEU A 95 28.96 9.95 -12.99
CA LEU A 95 30.16 10.65 -13.45
C LEU A 95 31.12 10.97 -12.30
N TYR A 96 30.58 11.43 -11.16
CA TYR A 96 31.36 11.70 -9.95
C TYR A 96 32.05 10.43 -9.43
N ASN A 97 31.32 9.31 -9.38
CA ASN A 97 31.88 8.04 -8.93
C ASN A 97 32.97 7.53 -9.88
N ALA A 98 32.78 7.67 -11.20
CA ALA A 98 33.82 7.35 -12.17
C ALA A 98 35.07 8.20 -11.97
N TYR A 99 34.91 9.51 -11.78
CA TYR A 99 36.02 10.42 -11.49
C TYR A 99 36.76 10.02 -10.21
N ASN A 100 36.03 9.76 -9.12
CA ASN A 100 36.62 9.32 -7.86
C ASN A 100 37.37 8.00 -8.00
N ALA A 101 36.84 7.03 -8.77
CA ALA A 101 37.54 5.78 -9.04
C ALA A 101 38.86 6.02 -9.77
N GLY A 102 38.89 6.91 -10.77
CA GLY A 102 40.12 7.31 -11.45
C GLY A 102 41.11 8.06 -10.55
N SER A 103 40.60 8.96 -9.71
CA SER A 103 41.42 9.72 -8.76
C SER A 103 42.05 8.79 -7.72
N LEU A 104 41.27 7.91 -7.09
CA LEU A 104 41.70 7.01 -6.02
C LEU A 104 42.55 5.82 -6.50
N ALA A 105 42.55 5.51 -7.79
CA ALA A 105 43.37 4.43 -8.35
C ALA A 105 44.74 4.89 -8.87
N GLY A 106 45.01 6.20 -8.93
CA GLY A 106 46.32 6.68 -9.37
C GLY A 106 47.39 6.57 -8.29
N ASP A 107 48.64 6.37 -8.70
CA ASP A 107 49.78 6.24 -7.81
C ASP A 107 50.08 7.53 -7.06
N ILE A 108 50.57 7.38 -5.82
CA ILE A 108 51.08 8.46 -4.99
C ILE A 108 52.57 8.62 -5.26
N ASP A 109 52.98 9.81 -5.68
CA ASP A 109 54.37 10.22 -5.64
C ASP A 109 54.69 10.67 -4.21
N TYR A 110 55.53 9.89 -3.52
CA TYR A 110 55.88 10.12 -2.11
C TYR A 110 56.80 11.33 -1.90
N GLU A 111 57.51 11.80 -2.93
CA GLU A 111 58.34 13.01 -2.83
C GLU A 111 57.51 14.28 -2.95
N SER A 112 56.56 14.31 -3.89
CA SER A 112 55.73 15.50 -4.13
C SER A 112 54.40 15.50 -3.37
N GLY A 113 54.00 14.37 -2.79
CA GLY A 113 52.70 14.16 -2.16
C GLY A 113 51.52 14.21 -3.14
N LYS A 114 51.79 14.29 -4.44
CA LYS A 114 50.77 14.37 -5.49
C LYS A 114 50.34 12.98 -5.92
N ARG A 115 49.05 12.86 -6.24
CA ARG A 115 48.45 11.64 -6.76
C ARG A 115 48.22 11.80 -8.26
N SER A 116 48.63 10.81 -9.04
CA SER A 116 48.33 10.75 -10.47
C SER A 116 46.85 10.41 -10.70
N PHE A 117 46.35 10.60 -11.93
CA PHE A 117 44.98 10.22 -12.28
C PHE A 117 44.98 8.96 -13.14
N ALA A 118 44.33 7.89 -12.67
CA ALA A 118 44.21 6.64 -13.41
C ALA A 118 43.07 6.73 -14.44
N PHE A 119 43.38 7.25 -15.64
CA PHE A 119 42.40 7.41 -16.71
C PHE A 119 41.75 6.09 -17.15
N GLY A 120 42.52 5.00 -17.19
CA GLY A 120 41.99 3.66 -17.53
C GLY A 120 40.88 3.23 -16.55
N THR A 121 41.12 3.38 -15.24
CA THR A 121 40.14 3.06 -14.20
C THR A 121 38.89 3.93 -14.31
N PHE A 122 39.07 5.23 -14.58
CA PHE A 122 37.96 6.14 -14.85
C PHE A 122 37.07 5.64 -16.00
N VAL A 123 37.65 5.33 -17.16
CA VAL A 123 36.89 4.88 -18.34
C VAL A 123 36.24 3.52 -18.10
N LEU A 124 36.93 2.57 -17.47
CA LEU A 124 36.37 1.26 -17.14
C LEU A 124 35.18 1.40 -16.18
N TYR A 125 35.34 2.20 -15.12
CA TYR A 125 34.24 2.43 -14.18
C TYR A 125 33.05 3.08 -14.88
N LEU A 126 33.31 4.08 -15.74
CA LEU A 126 32.29 4.75 -16.53
C LEU A 126 31.50 3.73 -17.37
N VAL A 127 32.18 2.96 -18.23
CA VAL A 127 31.54 2.00 -19.15
C VAL A 127 30.80 0.90 -18.40
N PHE A 128 31.42 0.24 -17.42
CA PHE A 128 30.78 -0.91 -16.75
C PHE A 128 29.64 -0.51 -15.82
N ASN A 129 29.70 0.66 -15.17
CA ASN A 129 28.59 1.15 -14.34
C ASN A 129 27.50 1.87 -15.14
N SER A 130 27.71 2.13 -16.44
CA SER A 130 26.69 2.76 -17.29
C SER A 130 25.41 1.93 -17.34
N LEU A 131 25.54 0.60 -17.51
CA LEU A 131 24.40 -0.32 -17.55
C LEU A 131 23.57 -0.24 -16.27
N TRP A 132 24.23 -0.24 -15.11
CA TRP A 132 23.56 -0.13 -13.82
C TRP A 132 22.85 1.22 -13.65
N THR A 133 23.51 2.31 -14.04
CA THR A 133 22.94 3.66 -13.99
C THR A 133 21.70 3.78 -14.88
N PHE A 134 21.74 3.24 -16.09
CA PHE A 134 20.58 3.23 -16.99
C PHE A 134 19.45 2.34 -16.47
N ALA A 135 19.76 1.22 -15.82
CA ALA A 135 18.76 0.39 -15.15
C ALA A 135 18.04 1.17 -14.05
N GLN A 136 18.77 1.93 -13.22
CA GLN A 136 18.18 2.80 -12.20
C GLN A 136 17.28 3.88 -12.80
N ILE A 137 17.71 4.53 -13.87
CA ILE A 137 16.89 5.53 -14.58
C ILE A 137 15.61 4.88 -15.14
N GLY A 138 15.73 3.70 -15.74
CA GLY A 138 14.60 2.92 -16.24
C GLY A 138 13.62 2.52 -15.12
N LEU A 139 14.14 2.12 -13.96
CA LEU A 139 13.32 1.80 -12.79
C LEU A 139 12.56 3.01 -12.24
N VAL A 140 13.19 4.19 -12.18
CA VAL A 140 12.50 5.43 -11.79
C VAL A 140 11.37 5.73 -12.77
N ARG A 141 11.61 5.55 -14.07
CA ARG A 141 10.59 5.75 -15.11
C ARG A 141 9.43 4.78 -14.93
N LEU A 142 9.74 3.49 -14.77
CA LEU A 142 8.76 2.43 -14.58
C LEU A 142 7.91 2.68 -13.33
N PHE A 143 8.53 3.09 -12.23
CA PHE A 143 7.83 3.40 -10.99
C PHE A 143 6.82 4.54 -11.17
N ILE A 144 7.21 5.63 -11.84
CA ILE A 144 6.30 6.76 -12.10
C ILE A 144 5.13 6.31 -12.98
N GLU A 145 5.39 5.53 -14.03
CA GLU A 145 4.34 5.00 -14.91
C GLU A 145 3.40 4.03 -14.17
N LEU A 146 3.93 3.22 -13.26
CA LEU A 146 3.15 2.32 -12.41
C LEU A 146 2.23 3.11 -11.48
N VAL A 147 2.74 4.14 -10.81
CA VAL A 147 1.96 5.00 -9.91
C VAL A 147 0.80 5.65 -10.67
N ILE A 148 1.05 6.18 -11.88
CA ILE A 148 0.03 6.83 -12.70
C ILE A 148 -1.03 5.82 -13.20
N ASN A 149 -0.61 4.62 -13.61
CA ASN A 149 -1.52 3.64 -14.19
C ASN A 149 -2.24 2.75 -13.15
N SER A 150 -1.81 2.75 -11.88
CA SER A 150 -2.35 1.91 -10.81
C SER A 150 -3.86 2.09 -10.53
N GLY A 151 -4.45 3.22 -10.93
CA GLY A 151 -5.87 3.53 -10.71
C GLY A 151 -6.75 3.54 -11.96
N LYS A 152 -6.27 3.13 -13.13
CA LYS A 152 -7.12 2.98 -14.32
C LYS A 152 -7.86 1.65 -14.26
N LYS A 153 -9.15 1.68 -13.98
CA LYS A 153 -10.04 0.53 -14.20
C LYS A 153 -10.26 0.39 -15.71
N ASN A 154 -9.89 -0.77 -16.26
CA ASN A 154 -10.23 -1.15 -17.64
C ASN A 154 -11.75 -1.32 -17.79
#